data_AF-A0A9E2HBY4-F1
#
_entry.id   AF-A0A9E2HBY4-F1
#
_cell.length_a   1.000
_cell.length_b   1.000
_cell.length_c   1.000
_cell.angle_alpha   90.00
_cell.angle_beta   90.00
_cell.angle_gamma   90.00
#
_symmetry.space_group_name_H-M   'P 1'
#
loop_
_entity.id
_entity.type
_entity.pdbx_description
1 polymer ?
#
loop_
_entity_poly.entity_id
_entity_poly.type
_entity_poly.pdbx_seq_one_letter_code
_entity_poly.pdbx_strand_id
1 'polypeptide(L)'
;MTQELGALLTTAALIGFIHTVLGPDHYVPFVAMARARNWSRPKTIIITIWCGIGHVLSSVVIGLIGIAIGISVTSLESVEAIRGDLAAWALTAFGLVYFVWGLRRAMRH
;
A
#
# COMPACT_ATOMS: atom_id res chain seq x y z
N MET A 1 20.37 -17.45 -5.87
CA MET A 1 19.33 -16.61 -5.25
C MET A 1 19.08 -17.17 -3.85
N THR A 2 19.20 -16.37 -2.78
CA THR A 2 18.91 -16.86 -1.42
C THR A 2 17.40 -17.13 -1.30
N GLN A 3 17.03 -18.08 -0.45
CA GLN A 3 15.62 -18.46 -0.26
C GLN A 3 14.76 -17.29 0.22
N GLU A 4 15.33 -16.40 1.05
CA GLU A 4 14.63 -15.20 1.54
C GLU A 4 14.37 -14.20 0.42
N LEU A 5 15.36 -13.95 -0.45
CA LEU A 5 15.21 -13.02 -1.58
C LEU A 5 14.14 -13.52 -2.55
N GLY A 6 14.09 -14.83 -2.80
CA GLY A 6 13.03 -15.45 -3.59
C GLY A 6 11.65 -15.21 -2.99
N ALA A 7 11.48 -15.48 -1.70
CA ALA A 7 10.21 -15.25 -1.00
C ALA A 7 9.78 -13.78 -1.03
N LEU A 8 10.70 -12.84 -0.80
CA LEU A 8 10.42 -11.41 -0.83
C LEU A 8 10.00 -10.92 -2.22
N LEU A 9 10.72 -11.33 -3.27
CA LEU A 9 10.38 -10.95 -4.64
C LEU A 9 9.03 -11.51 -5.07
N THR A 10 8.76 -12.78 -4.77
CA THR A 10 7.48 -13.42 -5.12
C THR A 10 6.31 -12.78 -4.38
N THR A 11 6.44 -12.54 -3.07
CA THR A 11 5.38 -11.90 -2.29
C THR A 11 5.15 -10.46 -2.73
N ALA A 12 6.21 -9.67 -2.95
CA ALA A 12 6.09 -8.31 -3.47
C ALA A 12 5.40 -8.26 -4.83
N ALA A 13 5.75 -9.15 -5.76
CA ALA A 13 5.12 -9.23 -7.08
C ALA A 13 3.64 -9.61 -6.99
N LEU A 14 3.30 -10.64 -6.18
CA LEU A 14 1.93 -11.11 -6.00
C LEU A 14 1.05 -10.06 -5.33
N ILE A 15 1.52 -9.48 -4.22
CA ILE A 15 0.80 -8.41 -3.53
C ILE A 15 0.62 -7.26 -4.51
N GLY A 16 1.70 -6.82 -5.16
CA GLY A 16 1.74 -5.84 -6.25
C GLY A 16 0.61 -5.98 -7.26
N PHE A 17 0.56 -7.15 -7.88
CA PHE A 17 -0.42 -7.49 -8.90
C PHE A 17 -1.84 -7.57 -8.35
N ILE A 18 -2.04 -8.35 -7.28
CA ILE A 18 -3.38 -8.64 -6.75
C ILE A 18 -4.03 -7.36 -6.21
N HIS A 19 -3.30 -6.52 -5.46
CA HIS A 19 -3.89 -5.29 -4.94
C HIS A 19 -4.25 -4.31 -6.06
N THR A 20 -3.44 -4.23 -7.12
CA THR A 20 -3.73 -3.34 -8.25
C THR A 20 -4.95 -3.81 -9.04
N VAL A 21 -5.10 -5.13 -9.23
CA VAL A 21 -6.25 -5.71 -9.91
C VAL A 21 -7.53 -5.54 -9.08
N LEU A 22 -7.47 -5.75 -7.77
CA LEU A 22 -8.62 -5.64 -6.88
C LEU A 22 -8.96 -4.19 -6.50
N GLY A 23 -7.99 -3.29 -6.50
CA GLY A 23 -8.11 -1.89 -6.11
C GLY A 23 -8.57 -1.00 -7.28
N PRO A 24 -9.84 -0.56 -7.33
CA PRO A 24 -10.31 0.33 -8.40
C PRO A 24 -9.60 1.68 -8.42
N ASP A 25 -9.04 2.09 -7.28
CA ASP A 25 -8.28 3.32 -7.09
C ASP A 25 -6.99 3.35 -7.94
N HIS A 26 -6.44 2.20 -8.33
CA HIS A 26 -5.19 2.13 -9.09
C HIS A 26 -5.38 2.17 -10.61
N TYR A 27 -6.59 1.90 -11.14
CA TYR A 27 -6.85 1.90 -12.58
C TYR A 27 -7.97 2.82 -13.03
N VAL A 28 -9.03 3.01 -12.23
CA VAL A 28 -10.20 3.83 -12.61
C VAL A 28 -9.80 5.28 -12.96
N PRO A 29 -8.90 5.96 -12.21
CA PRO A 29 -8.48 7.31 -12.56
C PRO A 29 -7.82 7.39 -13.96
N PHE A 30 -6.97 6.43 -14.31
CA PHE A 30 -6.31 6.39 -15.62
C PHE A 30 -7.30 6.13 -16.75
N VAL A 31 -8.26 5.22 -16.54
CA VAL A 31 -9.32 4.95 -17.52
C VAL A 31 -10.22 6.17 -17.72
N ALA A 32 -10.61 6.84 -16.63
CA ALA A 32 -11.41 8.06 -16.68
C ALA A 32 -10.68 9.20 -17.40
N MET A 33 -9.40 9.42 -17.10
CA MET A 33 -8.58 10.42 -17.80
C MET A 33 -8.40 10.08 -19.29
N ALA A 34 -8.12 8.81 -19.60
CA ALA A 34 -7.97 8.35 -20.98
C ALA A 34 -9.25 8.60 -21.79
N ARG A 35 -10.41 8.33 -21.19
CA ARG A 35 -11.72 8.59 -21.82
C ARG A 35 -11.98 10.08 -21.99
N ALA A 36 -11.77 10.89 -20.96
CA ALA A 36 -12.00 12.34 -21.00
C ALA A 36 -11.09 13.07 -22.01
N ARG A 37 -9.88 12.53 -22.24
CA ARG A 37 -8.88 13.13 -23.13
C ARG A 37 -8.71 12.39 -24.46
N ASN A 38 -9.59 11.44 -24.78
CA ASN A 38 -9.52 10.59 -25.97
C ASN A 38 -8.11 10.02 -26.24
N TRP A 39 -7.45 9.49 -25.21
CA TRP A 39 -6.13 8.87 -25.36
C TRP A 39 -6.22 7.56 -26.14
N SER A 40 -5.24 7.32 -27.02
CA SER A 40 -5.04 6.02 -27.64
C SER A 40 -4.58 4.99 -26.60
N ARG A 41 -4.87 3.70 -26.83
CA ARG A 41 -4.45 2.62 -25.91
C ARG A 41 -2.94 2.65 -25.59
N PRO A 42 -2.02 2.82 -26.57
CA PRO A 42 -0.60 2.89 -26.27
C PRO A 42 -0.24 4.07 -25.36
N LYS A 43 -0.87 5.23 -25.56
CA LYS A 43 -0.65 6.41 -24.73
C LYS A 43 -1.09 6.16 -23.28
N THR A 44 -2.27 5.57 -23.08
CA THR A 44 -2.76 5.23 -21.75
C THR A 44 -1.80 4.27 -21.04
N ILE A 45 -1.36 3.20 -21.72
CA ILE A 45 -0.41 2.23 -21.15
C ILE A 45 0.90 2.90 -20.75
N ILE A 46 1.52 3.69 -21.63
CA ILE A 46 2.79 4.35 -21.35
C ILE A 46 2.67 5.32 -20.16
N ILE A 47 1.61 6.12 -20.11
CA ILE A 47 1.39 7.05 -19.00
C ILE A 47 1.19 6.29 -17.68
N THR A 48 0.35 5.25 -17.68
CA THR A 48 0.12 4.43 -16.48
C THR A 48 1.41 3.77 -16.00
N ILE A 49 2.25 3.24 -16.90
CA ILE A 49 3.55 2.65 -16.55
C ILE A 49 4.46 3.69 -15.88
N TRP A 50 4.61 4.88 -16.48
CA TRP A 50 5.47 5.92 -15.91
C TRP A 50 4.96 6.42 -14.55
N CYS A 51 3.64 6.57 -14.39
CA CYS A 51 3.05 6.90 -13.10
C CYS A 51 3.28 5.79 -12.07
N GLY A 52 3.14 4.52 -12.45
CA GLY A 52 3.43 3.37 -11.58
C GLY A 52 4.88 3.33 -11.12
N ILE A 53 5.84 3.55 -12.03
CA ILE A 53 7.26 3.67 -11.70
C ILE A 53 7.48 4.80 -10.70
N GLY A 54 6.93 5.99 -10.95
CA GLY A 54 7.04 7.14 -10.06
C GLY A 54 6.43 6.88 -8.67
N HIS A 55 5.27 6.23 -8.63
CA HIS A 55 4.58 5.85 -7.39
C HIS A 55 5.41 4.88 -6.53
N VAL A 56 5.97 3.83 -7.14
CA VAL A 56 6.80 2.85 -6.41
C VAL A 56 8.13 3.48 -5.98
N LEU A 57 8.82 4.19 -6.87
CA LEU A 57 10.12 4.81 -6.55
C LEU A 57 9.99 5.88 -5.48
N SER A 58 8.94 6.70 -5.51
CA SER A 58 8.70 7.70 -4.45
C SER A 58 8.45 7.03 -3.10
N SER A 59 7.72 5.92 -3.06
CA SER A 59 7.52 5.13 -1.83
C SER A 59 8.84 4.57 -1.28
N VAL A 60 9.71 4.06 -2.17
CA VAL A 60 11.06 3.60 -1.79
C VAL A 60 11.89 4.75 -1.24
N VAL A 61 11.91 5.91 -1.91
CA VAL A 61 12.66 7.09 -1.46
C VAL A 61 12.17 7.56 -0.08
N ILE A 62 10.86 7.67 0.12
CA ILE A 62 10.27 8.04 1.42
C ILE A 62 10.66 7.01 2.49
N GLY A 63 10.61 5.71 2.16
CA GLY A 63 11.05 4.64 3.06
C GLY A 63 12.52 4.76 3.46
N LEU A 64 13.41 5.03 2.51
CA LEU A 64 14.84 5.24 2.77
C LEU A 64 15.09 6.47 3.63
N ILE A 65 14.38 7.57 3.37
CA ILE A 65 14.43 8.78 4.23
C ILE A 65 13.97 8.43 5.65
N GLY A 66 12.86 7.68 5.79
CA GLY A 66 12.36 7.21 7.07
C GLY A 66 13.38 6.36 7.82
N ILE A 67 14.08 5.45 7.13
CA ILE A 67 15.16 4.65 7.71
C ILE A 67 16.33 5.54 8.13
N ALA A 68 16.76 6.49 7.29
CA ALA A 68 17.88 7.39 7.61
C ALA A 68 17.59 8.26 8.85
N ILE A 69 16.36 8.78 8.96
CA ILE A 69 15.89 9.48 10.17
C ILE A 69 15.84 8.50 11.35
N GLY A 70 15.29 7.31 11.14
CA GLY A 70 15.16 6.27 12.18
C GLY A 70 16.49 5.82 12.77
N ILE A 71 17.54 5.67 11.95
CA ILE A 71 18.92 5.36 12.38
C ILE A 71 19.50 6.50 13.23
N SER A 72 19.03 7.74 13.07
CA SER A 72 19.44 8.86 13.92
C SER A 72 18.68 8.92 15.26
N VAL A 73 17.60 8.14 15.38
CA VAL A 73 16.67 8.08 16.53
C VAL A 73 16.75 6.74 17.26
N THR A 74 17.64 5.82 16.86
CA THR A 74 17.83 4.48 17.45
C THR A 74 18.23 4.48 18.93
N SER A 75 18.54 5.62 19.54
CA SER A 75 18.67 5.75 21.00
C SER A 75 17.31 5.74 21.75
N LEU A 76 16.18 5.73 21.03
CA LEU A 76 14.81 5.72 21.58
C LEU A 76 14.04 4.41 21.29
N GLU A 77 14.70 3.25 21.29
CA GLU A 77 14.06 1.93 21.07
C GLU A 77 12.81 1.71 21.93
N SER A 78 12.80 2.18 23.18
CA SER A 78 11.66 2.08 24.09
C SER A 78 10.45 2.90 23.63
N VAL A 79 10.66 4.05 23.00
CA VAL A 79 9.58 4.91 22.49
C VAL A 79 9.01 4.35 21.18
N GLU A 80 9.86 3.81 20.31
CA GLU A 80 9.43 3.12 19.08
C GLU A 80 8.60 1.87 19.39
N ALA A 81 9.01 1.06 20.38
CA ALA A 81 8.28 -0.14 20.79
C ALA A 81 6.88 0.19 21.34
N ILE A 82 6.78 1.20 22.23
CA ILE A 82 5.49 1.63 22.79
C ILE A 82 4.57 2.17 21.68
N ARG A 83 5.11 2.96 20.73
CA ARG A 83 4.33 3.46 19.59
C ARG A 83 3.82 2.32 18.70
N GLY A 84 4.69 1.35 18.41
CA GLY A 84 4.35 0.17 17.61
C GLY A 84 3.24 -0.65 18.24
N ASP A 85 3.36 -0.98 19.52
CA ASP A 85 2.34 -1.73 20.26
C ASP A 85 1.02 -0.96 20.33
N LEU A 86 1.06 0.34 20.65
CA LEU A 86 -0.14 1.15 20.75
C LEU A 86 -0.88 1.23 19.40
N ALA A 87 -0.14 1.41 18.30
CA ALA A 87 -0.71 1.44 16.95
C ALA A 87 -1.34 0.08 16.57
N ALA A 88 -0.65 -1.03 16.86
CA ALA A 88 -1.15 -2.37 16.62
C ALA A 88 -2.45 -2.63 17.39
N TRP A 89 -2.46 -2.38 18.70
CA TRP A 89 -3.66 -2.54 19.53
C TRP A 89 -4.81 -1.65 19.09
N ALA A 90 -4.54 -0.38 18.74
CA ALA A 90 -5.56 0.54 18.28
C ALA A 90 -6.19 0.09 16.95
N LEU A 91 -5.38 -0.34 15.97
CA LEU A 91 -5.88 -0.82 14.68
C LEU A 91 -6.66 -2.14 14.82
N THR A 92 -6.18 -3.07 15.63
CA THR A 92 -6.88 -4.33 15.91
C THR A 92 -8.23 -4.08 16.59
N ALA A 93 -8.26 -3.24 17.63
CA ALA A 93 -9.50 -2.89 18.32
C ALA A 93 -10.49 -2.19 17.37
N PHE A 94 -10.02 -1.21 16.59
CA PHE A 94 -10.84 -0.51 15.61
C PHE A 94 -11.44 -1.48 14.56
N GLY A 95 -10.62 -2.36 14.01
CA GLY A 95 -11.06 -3.37 13.04
C GLY A 95 -12.11 -4.32 13.62
N LEU A 96 -11.92 -4.81 14.85
CA LEU A 96 -12.87 -5.69 15.52
C LEU A 96 -14.21 -5.00 15.81
N VAL A 97 -14.17 -3.74 16.27
CA VAL A 97 -15.39 -2.96 16.50
C VAL A 97 -16.18 -2.79 15.20
N TYR A 98 -15.49 -2.43 14.10
CA TYR A 98 -16.15 -2.21 12.82
C TYR A 98 -16.66 -3.51 12.20
N PHE A 99 -15.93 -4.62 12.38
CA PHE A 99 -16.36 -5.96 11.98
C PHE A 99 -17.64 -6.38 12.70
N VAL A 100 -17.67 -6.29 14.04
CA VAL A 100 -18.86 -6.63 14.84
C VAL A 100 -20.04 -5.72 14.49
N TRP A 101 -19.80 -4.42 14.33
CA TRP A 101 -20.83 -3.48 13.89
C TRP A 101 -21.38 -3.84 12.50
N GLY A 102 -20.50 -4.16 11.55
CA GLY A 102 -20.86 -4.61 10.21
C GLY A 102 -21.70 -5.89 10.23
N LEU A 103 -21.31 -6.88 11.04
CA LEU A 103 -22.03 -8.14 11.20
C LEU A 103 -23.44 -7.91 11.78
N ARG A 104 -23.55 -7.07 12.81
CA ARG A 104 -24.84 -6.69 13.41
C ARG A 104 -25.74 -5.95 12.43
N ARG A 105 -25.16 -5.12 11.56
CA ARG A 105 -25.92 -4.41 10.53
C ARG A 105 -26.40 -5.36 9.43
N ALA A 106 -25.55 -6.29 9.00
CA ALA A 106 -25.89 -7.30 8.00
C ALA A 106 -26.95 -8.31 8.48
N MET A 107 -26.99 -8.62 9.78
CA MET A 107 -28.03 -9.51 10.36
C MET A 107 -29.36 -8.82 10.65
N ARG A 108 -29.40 -7.48 10.66
CA ARG A 108 -30.62 -6.69 10.89
C ARG A 108 -31.32 -6.28 9.58
N HIS A 109 -30.69 -6.55 8.45
CA HIS A 109 -31.24 -6.43 7.10
C HIS A 109 -31.39 -7.83 6.49
#